data_AF-A0AAE3SFQ4-F1
#
_entry.id   AF-A0AAE3SFQ4-F1
#
_cell.length_a   1.000
_cell.length_b   1.000
_cell.length_c   1.000
_cell.angle_alpha   90.00
_cell.angle_beta   90.00
_cell.angle_gamma   90.00
#
_symmetry.space_group_name_H-M   'P 1'
#
loop_
_entity.id
_entity.type
_entity.pdbx_description
1 polymer ?
#
loop_
_entity_poly.entity_id
_entity_poly.type
_entity_poly.pdbx_seq_one_letter_code
_entity_poly.pdbx_strand_id
1 'polypeptide(L)'
;MKKSILLLVAVALFTSCAKESLNVEKEETEFVCNLGLKFVFLNELNQDLIEEANFKSYPITFKDSYSEISNDDLTKYQNEVYFNGNANVLSHDSYINKNVWETIVYGFDNISNYETYVHFQDNSVDTILVQYLFTTECLGRNYCAEIAKVFYNNNLIYSRENDAADYIFITKSGVDTAVELKYADE
;
A
#
# COMPACT_ATOMS: atom_id res chain seq x y z
N MET A 1 -60.78 -18.23 52.64
CA MET A 1 -60.72 -18.18 51.16
C MET A 1 -59.54 -17.29 50.75
N LYS A 2 -58.39 -17.87 50.39
CA LYS A 2 -57.23 -17.14 49.86
C LYS A 2 -57.18 -17.39 48.35
N LYS A 3 -57.30 -16.34 47.54
CA LYS A 3 -57.12 -16.39 46.08
C LYS A 3 -55.66 -16.08 45.78
N SER A 4 -54.92 -17.08 45.30
CA SER A 4 -53.58 -16.87 44.75
C SER A 4 -53.75 -16.50 43.27
N ILE A 5 -53.34 -15.29 42.90
CA ILE A 5 -53.26 -14.84 41.51
C ILE A 5 -51.90 -15.33 40.99
N LEU A 6 -51.92 -16.33 40.12
CA LEU A 6 -50.74 -16.80 39.40
C LEU A 6 -50.55 -15.90 38.18
N LEU A 7 -49.53 -15.04 38.20
CA LEU A 7 -49.14 -14.18 37.08
C LEU A 7 -48.25 -15.01 36.13
N LEU A 8 -48.75 -15.33 34.94
CA LEU A 8 -48.00 -16.04 33.91
C LEU A 8 -47.14 -15.00 33.14
N VAL A 9 -45.83 -14.97 33.40
CA VAL A 9 -44.88 -14.19 32.59
C VAL A 9 -44.54 -15.02 31.35
N ALA A 10 -45.04 -14.59 30.20
CA ALA A 10 -44.60 -15.11 28.91
C ALA A 10 -43.22 -14.52 28.58
N VAL A 11 -42.17 -15.32 28.74
CA VAL A 11 -40.83 -14.98 28.24
C VAL A 11 -40.82 -15.29 26.74
N ALA A 12 -40.95 -14.25 25.92
CA ALA A 12 -40.63 -14.35 24.51
C ALA A 12 -39.11 -14.51 24.38
N LEU A 13 -38.65 -15.73 24.13
CA LEU A 13 -37.29 -16.03 23.72
C LEU A 13 -37.09 -15.41 22.33
N PHE A 14 -36.50 -14.22 22.28
CA PHE A 14 -35.86 -13.74 21.06
C PHE A 14 -34.68 -14.66 20.78
N THR A 15 -34.88 -15.66 19.91
CA THR A 15 -33.78 -16.34 19.25
C THR A 15 -33.10 -15.30 18.36
N SER A 16 -32.11 -14.62 18.92
CA SER A 16 -31.06 -14.00 18.13
C SER A 16 -30.48 -15.10 17.26
N CYS A 17 -30.75 -15.05 15.95
CA CYS A 17 -29.92 -15.74 14.98
C CYS A 17 -28.52 -15.15 15.14
N ALA A 18 -27.68 -15.81 15.93
CA ALA A 18 -26.25 -15.64 15.82
C ALA A 18 -25.92 -15.95 14.37
N LYS A 19 -25.54 -14.91 13.61
CA LYS A 19 -24.96 -15.05 12.27
C LYS A 19 -23.88 -16.11 12.43
N GLU A 20 -24.05 -17.27 11.79
CA GLU A 20 -22.99 -18.28 11.71
C GLU A 20 -21.76 -17.54 11.19
N SER A 21 -20.78 -17.34 12.07
CA SER A 21 -19.47 -16.90 11.63
C SER A 21 -18.93 -18.07 10.83
N LEU A 22 -19.04 -17.98 9.50
CA LEU A 22 -18.33 -18.85 8.58
C LEU A 22 -16.87 -18.79 8.99
N ASN A 23 -16.41 -19.84 9.66
CA ASN A 23 -15.03 -20.02 10.04
C ASN A 23 -14.31 -20.46 8.75
N VAL A 24 -14.11 -19.50 7.85
CA VAL A 24 -13.32 -19.71 6.65
C VAL A 24 -11.88 -19.86 7.12
N GLU A 25 -11.33 -21.06 6.98
CA GLU A 25 -9.94 -21.35 7.24
C GLU A 25 -9.10 -20.45 6.32
N LYS A 26 -8.39 -19.48 6.91
CA LYS A 26 -7.60 -18.51 6.15
C LYS A 26 -6.28 -19.16 5.78
N GLU A 27 -6.18 -19.71 4.57
CA GLU A 27 -4.88 -20.07 3.99
C GLU A 27 -4.08 -18.79 3.73
N GLU A 28 -2.81 -18.75 4.14
CA GLU A 28 -1.87 -17.65 3.92
C GLU A 28 -1.54 -17.52 2.43
N THR A 29 -2.45 -16.92 1.66
CA THR A 29 -2.28 -16.68 0.23
C THR A 29 -1.63 -15.31 0.04
N GLU A 30 -0.53 -15.27 -0.71
CA GLU A 30 0.12 -14.02 -1.09
C GLU A 30 -0.70 -13.30 -2.18
N PHE A 31 -0.78 -11.98 -2.06
CA PHE A 31 -1.36 -11.12 -3.08
C PHE A 31 -0.50 -9.88 -3.31
N VAL A 32 -0.74 -9.22 -4.45
CA VAL A 32 -0.16 -7.92 -4.79
C VAL A 32 -1.27 -6.94 -5.14
N CYS A 33 -1.10 -5.67 -4.79
CA CYS A 33 -2.00 -4.60 -5.18
C CYS A 33 -1.22 -3.35 -5.60
N ASN A 34 -1.76 -2.59 -6.56
CA ASN A 34 -1.22 -1.28 -6.90
C ASN A 34 -1.39 -0.35 -5.69
N LEU A 35 -0.31 0.34 -5.30
CA LEU A 35 -0.34 1.28 -4.20
C LEU A 35 -1.11 2.57 -4.55
N GLY A 36 -1.12 2.95 -5.84
CA GLY A 36 -1.83 4.13 -6.33
C GLY A 36 -1.29 5.46 -5.81
N LEU A 37 -0.04 5.48 -5.34
CA LEU A 37 0.64 6.66 -4.82
C LEU A 37 1.82 7.02 -5.72
N LYS A 38 2.01 8.32 -5.95
CA LYS A 38 3.08 8.87 -6.80
C LYS A 38 4.23 9.38 -5.96
N PHE A 39 5.40 8.79 -6.13
CA PHE A 39 6.60 9.16 -5.40
C PHE A 39 7.55 9.97 -6.28
N VAL A 40 8.16 10.99 -5.70
CA VAL A 40 9.22 11.80 -6.33
C VAL A 40 10.45 11.75 -5.44
N PHE A 41 11.59 11.29 -5.98
CA PHE A 41 12.84 11.16 -5.23
C PHE A 41 13.77 12.32 -5.57
N LEU A 42 14.19 13.07 -4.55
CA LEU A 42 14.98 14.29 -4.69
C LEU A 42 16.24 14.27 -3.83
N ASN A 43 17.27 14.97 -4.27
CA ASN A 43 18.38 15.36 -3.40
C ASN A 43 18.06 16.66 -2.63
N GLU A 44 18.96 17.06 -1.73
CA GLU A 44 18.83 18.30 -0.93
C GLU A 44 18.76 19.59 -1.77
N LEU A 45 19.12 19.53 -3.05
CA LEU A 45 19.08 20.64 -4.00
C LEU A 45 17.79 20.64 -4.84
N ASN A 46 16.80 19.80 -4.49
CA ASN A 46 15.53 19.63 -5.23
C ASN A 46 15.73 19.14 -6.68
N GLN A 47 16.79 18.36 -6.92
CA GLN A 47 17.03 17.71 -8.22
C GLN A 47 16.56 16.26 -8.15
N ASP A 48 15.98 15.77 -9.24
CA ASP A 48 15.55 14.38 -9.37
C ASP A 48 16.73 13.43 -9.17
N LEU A 49 16.55 12.44 -8.29
CA LEU A 49 17.49 11.35 -8.11
C LEU A 49 17.22 10.18 -9.06
N ILE A 50 15.99 10.11 -9.60
CA ILE A 50 15.63 9.16 -10.66
C ILE A 50 15.94 9.82 -12.00
N GLU A 51 16.72 9.15 -12.82
CA GLU A 51 17.11 9.59 -14.16
C GLU A 51 16.62 8.57 -15.19
N GLU A 52 15.71 8.96 -16.09
CA GLU A 52 15.14 8.06 -17.12
C GLU A 52 16.19 7.40 -18.04
N ALA A 53 17.34 8.07 -18.23
CA ALA A 53 18.44 7.55 -19.04
C ALA A 53 19.32 6.53 -18.29
N ASN A 54 19.15 6.37 -16.98
CA ASN A 54 20.03 5.59 -16.11
C ASN A 54 19.21 4.69 -15.18
N PHE A 55 18.93 3.47 -15.63
CA PHE A 55 18.11 2.50 -14.89
C PHE A 55 18.68 2.08 -13.52
N LYS A 56 19.96 2.32 -13.26
CA LYS A 56 20.55 2.08 -11.92
C LYS A 56 20.02 3.06 -10.87
N SER A 57 19.40 4.15 -11.30
CA SER A 57 18.74 5.12 -10.42
C SER A 57 17.32 4.71 -10.03
N TYR A 58 16.78 3.60 -10.55
CA TYR A 58 15.37 3.27 -10.37
C TYR A 58 15.11 2.62 -9.01
N PRO A 59 14.09 3.07 -8.26
CA PRO A 59 13.65 2.40 -7.04
C PRO A 59 13.01 1.04 -7.35
N ILE A 60 13.25 0.05 -6.49
CA ILE A 60 12.65 -1.28 -6.62
C ILE A 60 12.02 -1.70 -5.31
N THR A 61 10.75 -2.09 -5.38
CA THR A 61 10.09 -2.84 -4.30
C THR A 61 10.51 -4.30 -4.30
N PHE A 62 10.85 -4.82 -3.12
CA PHE A 62 11.14 -6.24 -2.90
C PHE A 62 10.63 -6.70 -1.53
N LYS A 63 10.48 -8.02 -1.39
CA LYS A 63 10.00 -8.68 -0.18
C LYS A 63 11.15 -9.38 0.55
N ASP A 64 11.65 -10.47 -0.03
CA ASP A 64 12.64 -11.34 0.64
C ASP A 64 14.07 -11.00 0.23
N SER A 65 14.29 -10.73 -1.06
CA SER A 65 15.61 -10.43 -1.61
C SER A 65 15.52 -9.43 -2.74
N TYR A 66 16.43 -8.48 -2.73
CA TYR A 66 16.64 -7.56 -3.84
C TYR A 66 17.25 -8.28 -5.05
N SER A 67 16.72 -7.97 -6.23
CA SER A 67 17.32 -8.33 -7.51
C SER A 67 17.62 -7.06 -8.28
N GLU A 68 18.84 -6.93 -8.79
CA GLU A 68 19.22 -5.81 -9.65
C GLU A 68 18.39 -5.80 -10.94
N ILE A 69 18.07 -4.60 -11.44
CA ILE A 69 17.45 -4.43 -12.76
C ILE A 69 18.50 -4.64 -13.82
N SER A 70 18.18 -5.46 -14.81
CA SER A 70 18.91 -5.50 -16.07
C SER A 70 18.17 -4.70 -17.14
N ASN A 71 18.87 -4.28 -18.20
CA ASN A 71 18.24 -3.61 -19.34
C ASN A 71 17.15 -4.46 -20.00
N ASP A 72 17.26 -5.78 -19.94
CA ASP A 72 16.31 -6.71 -20.55
C ASP A 72 14.97 -6.76 -19.78
N ASP A 73 14.96 -6.27 -18.54
CA ASP A 73 13.77 -6.21 -17.67
C ASP A 73 12.92 -4.95 -17.90
N LEU A 74 13.36 -4.04 -18.77
CA LEU A 74 12.71 -2.76 -19.04
C LEU A 74 11.74 -2.87 -20.23
N THR A 75 10.46 -2.60 -19.97
CA THR A 75 9.45 -2.44 -21.01
C THR A 75 9.09 -0.97 -21.15
N LYS A 76 9.38 -0.38 -22.31
CA LYS A 76 9.01 1.01 -22.61
C LYS A 76 7.70 1.05 -23.38
N TYR A 77 6.72 1.78 -22.88
CA TYR A 77 5.44 1.99 -23.55
C TYR A 77 5.02 3.44 -23.41
N GLN A 78 4.80 4.12 -24.54
CA GLN A 78 4.56 5.56 -24.56
C GLN A 78 5.67 6.33 -23.83
N ASN A 79 5.32 7.13 -22.81
CA ASN A 79 6.26 7.91 -21.99
C ASN A 79 6.51 7.25 -20.62
N GLU A 80 6.29 5.95 -20.53
CA GLU A 80 6.41 5.18 -19.29
C GLU A 80 7.41 4.04 -19.45
N VAL A 81 8.11 3.76 -18.35
CA VAL A 81 9.04 2.63 -18.23
C VAL A 81 8.52 1.69 -17.15
N TYR A 82 8.19 0.48 -17.56
CA TYR A 82 7.76 -0.61 -16.70
C TYR A 82 8.92 -1.56 -16.45
N PHE A 83 9.07 -2.04 -15.23
CA PHE A 83 10.15 -2.95 -14.86
C PHE A 83 9.78 -3.84 -13.68
N ASN A 84 10.62 -4.84 -13.43
CA ASN A 84 10.40 -5.86 -12.39
C ASN A 84 9.04 -6.57 -12.55
N GLY A 85 8.78 -7.12 -13.74
CA GLY A 85 7.50 -7.79 -14.04
C GLY A 85 6.29 -6.85 -14.06
N ASN A 86 6.49 -5.59 -14.44
CA ASN A 86 5.49 -4.50 -14.42
C ASN A 86 5.00 -4.12 -13.02
N ALA A 87 5.73 -4.51 -11.97
CA ALA A 87 5.47 -4.11 -10.58
C ALA A 87 5.74 -2.63 -10.35
N ASN A 88 6.60 -2.01 -11.16
CA ASN A 88 7.04 -0.64 -11.01
C ASN A 88 6.87 0.11 -12.32
N VAL A 89 6.48 1.38 -12.22
CA VAL A 89 6.29 2.29 -13.34
C VAL A 89 7.04 3.58 -13.06
N LEU A 90 7.79 4.05 -14.06
CA LEU A 90 8.36 5.39 -14.08
C LEU A 90 7.75 6.20 -15.21
N SER A 91 7.44 7.45 -14.90
CA SER A 91 6.92 8.42 -15.86
C SER A 91 7.47 9.81 -15.55
N HIS A 92 7.33 10.74 -16.49
CA HIS A 92 7.65 12.14 -16.25
C HIS A 92 6.36 12.96 -16.15
N ASP A 93 6.16 13.62 -15.01
CA ASP A 93 5.03 14.52 -14.82
C ASP A 93 5.43 15.95 -15.18
N SER A 94 4.88 16.46 -16.29
CA SER A 94 5.19 17.79 -16.82
C SER A 94 4.56 18.95 -16.02
N TYR A 95 3.58 18.70 -15.16
CA TYR A 95 2.97 19.75 -14.33
C TYR A 95 3.94 20.18 -13.22
N ILE A 96 4.57 19.22 -12.54
CA ILE A 96 5.62 19.48 -11.54
C ILE A 96 7.04 19.43 -12.13
N ASN A 97 7.19 19.01 -13.38
CA ASN A 97 8.47 18.80 -14.08
C ASN A 97 9.41 17.87 -13.29
N LYS A 98 8.89 16.70 -12.89
CA LYS A 98 9.58 15.68 -12.07
C LYS A 98 9.38 14.28 -12.60
N ASN A 99 10.32 13.39 -12.27
CA ASN A 99 10.18 11.96 -12.52
C ASN A 99 9.40 11.32 -11.37
N VAL A 100 8.34 10.59 -11.75
CA VAL A 100 7.39 9.97 -10.84
C VAL A 100 7.57 8.46 -10.88
N TRP A 101 7.59 7.86 -9.68
CA TRP A 101 7.57 6.42 -9.49
C TRP A 101 6.26 5.97 -8.87
N GLU A 102 5.70 4.91 -9.43
CA GLU A 102 4.55 4.18 -8.90
C GLU A 102 4.91 2.70 -8.76
N THR A 103 4.33 2.04 -7.76
CA THR A 103 4.69 0.66 -7.44
C THR A 103 3.50 -0.14 -6.92
N ILE A 104 3.67 -1.46 -6.91
CA ILE A 104 2.80 -2.38 -6.18
C ILE A 104 3.33 -2.60 -4.76
N VAL A 105 2.44 -3.06 -3.90
CA VAL A 105 2.78 -3.57 -2.57
C VAL A 105 2.29 -5.00 -2.43
N TYR A 106 3.02 -5.75 -1.61
CA TYR A 106 2.71 -7.15 -1.32
C TYR A 106 1.85 -7.24 -0.05
N GLY A 107 1.08 -8.32 0.05
CA GLY A 107 0.33 -8.63 1.24
C GLY A 107 0.05 -10.11 1.35
N PHE A 108 -0.31 -10.53 2.55
CA PHE A 108 -0.79 -11.87 2.82
C PHE A 108 -2.15 -11.77 3.41
N ASP A 109 -2.97 -12.71 2.98
CA ASP A 109 -4.19 -13.01 3.65
C ASP A 109 -3.99 -13.19 5.13
N ASN A 110 -4.88 -12.59 5.93
CA ASN A 110 -4.84 -12.56 7.40
C ASN A 110 -3.75 -11.68 8.05
N ILE A 111 -2.83 -11.10 7.28
CA ILE A 111 -1.77 -10.21 7.78
C ILE A 111 -2.17 -8.75 7.60
N SER A 112 -2.59 -8.10 8.69
CA SER A 112 -3.04 -6.70 8.66
C SER A 112 -1.93 -5.66 8.56
N ASN A 113 -0.68 -6.02 8.82
CA ASN A 113 0.47 -5.12 8.72
C ASN A 113 1.54 -5.81 7.92
N TYR A 114 1.90 -5.26 6.77
CA TYR A 114 2.86 -5.88 5.87
C TYR A 114 3.91 -4.89 5.43
N GLU A 115 5.18 -5.27 5.54
CA GLU A 115 6.32 -4.46 5.13
C GLU A 115 6.82 -4.88 3.75
N THR A 116 6.94 -3.90 2.86
CA THR A 116 7.64 -4.00 1.57
C THR A 116 8.87 -3.12 1.64
N TYR A 117 10.01 -3.61 1.17
CA TYR A 117 11.25 -2.85 1.17
C TYR A 117 11.45 -2.16 -0.17
N VAL A 118 12.06 -0.97 -0.14
CA VAL A 118 12.42 -0.22 -1.34
C VAL A 118 13.93 -0.08 -1.38
N HIS A 119 14.57 -0.72 -2.36
CA HIS A 119 15.98 -0.49 -2.61
C HIS A 119 16.12 0.73 -3.53
N PHE A 120 16.93 1.69 -3.12
CA PHE A 120 17.21 2.90 -3.89
C PHE A 120 18.66 3.35 -3.67
N GLN A 121 19.48 3.30 -4.73
CA GLN A 121 20.90 3.73 -4.80
C GLN A 121 21.83 3.35 -3.61
N ASP A 122 23.03 2.85 -3.90
CA ASP A 122 24.11 2.64 -2.90
C ASP A 122 23.70 1.91 -1.59
N ASN A 123 22.75 0.96 -1.68
CA ASN A 123 22.18 0.17 -0.59
C ASN A 123 21.31 0.92 0.44
N SER A 124 20.80 2.11 0.14
CA SER A 124 19.74 2.67 0.99
C SER A 124 18.47 1.82 0.81
N VAL A 125 17.97 1.26 1.92
CA VAL A 125 16.76 0.45 1.95
C VAL A 125 15.73 1.16 2.81
N ASP A 126 14.67 1.62 2.16
CA ASP A 126 13.52 2.20 2.83
C ASP A 126 12.45 1.13 3.06
N THR A 127 11.47 1.45 3.89
CA THR A 127 10.34 0.57 4.19
C THR A 127 9.03 1.25 3.85
N ILE A 128 8.18 0.53 3.11
CA ILE A 128 6.76 0.81 2.96
C ILE A 128 6.00 -0.17 3.86
N LEU A 129 5.42 0.34 4.94
CA LEU A 129 4.52 -0.43 5.80
C LEU A 129 3.08 -0.18 5.36
N VAL A 130 2.38 -1.23 4.96
CA VAL A 130 0.97 -1.18 4.56
C VAL A 130 0.11 -1.81 5.65
N GLN A 131 -0.94 -1.09 6.03
CA GLN A 131 -1.97 -1.61 6.92
C GLN A 131 -3.20 -1.98 6.12
N TYR A 132 -3.58 -3.25 6.15
CA TYR A 132 -4.72 -3.78 5.42
C TYR A 132 -5.94 -3.96 6.32
N LEU A 133 -7.12 -3.66 5.76
CA LEU A 133 -8.41 -4.08 6.28
C LEU A 133 -8.94 -5.22 5.43
N PHE A 134 -9.41 -6.27 6.09
CA PHE A 134 -9.98 -7.45 5.43
C PHE A 134 -11.48 -7.50 5.65
N THR A 135 -12.24 -7.67 4.58
CA THR A 135 -13.69 -7.89 4.61
C THR A 135 -14.06 -9.21 3.94
N THR A 136 -15.08 -9.89 4.46
CA THR A 136 -15.70 -11.06 3.83
C THR A 136 -16.86 -10.68 2.90
N GLU A 137 -17.23 -9.41 2.86
CA GLU A 137 -18.34 -8.90 2.04
C GLU A 137 -17.83 -8.46 0.66
N CYS A 138 -17.35 -9.41 -0.15
CA CYS A 138 -16.97 -9.09 -1.52
C CYS A 138 -17.34 -10.17 -2.54
N LEU A 139 -17.49 -9.76 -3.80
CA LEU A 139 -18.02 -10.60 -4.87
C LEU A 139 -16.95 -11.56 -5.40
N GLY A 140 -17.23 -12.86 -5.33
CA GLY A 140 -16.44 -13.91 -6.00
C GLY A 140 -15.13 -14.30 -5.31
N ARG A 141 -14.88 -13.84 -4.08
CA ARG A 141 -13.73 -14.22 -3.25
C ARG A 141 -14.16 -14.45 -1.80
N ASN A 142 -13.36 -15.22 -1.05
CA ASN A 142 -13.61 -15.47 0.37
C ASN A 142 -13.37 -14.20 1.23
N TYR A 143 -12.52 -13.30 0.74
CA TYR A 143 -12.13 -12.06 1.41
C TYR A 143 -11.62 -11.07 0.37
N CYS A 144 -11.61 -9.79 0.76
CA CYS A 144 -10.97 -8.71 0.04
C CYS A 144 -10.12 -7.88 1.00
N ALA A 145 -8.94 -7.51 0.54
CA ALA A 145 -8.03 -6.61 1.24
C ALA A 145 -8.18 -5.19 0.69
N GLU A 146 -8.25 -4.21 1.57
CA GLU A 146 -8.25 -2.78 1.26
C GLU A 146 -7.08 -2.14 2.01
N ILE A 147 -6.35 -1.23 1.35
CA ILE A 147 -5.31 -0.44 1.99
C ILE A 147 -5.97 0.58 2.93
N ALA A 148 -5.66 0.52 4.21
CA ALA A 148 -6.19 1.44 5.21
C ALA A 148 -5.22 2.58 5.52
N LYS A 149 -3.94 2.26 5.68
CA LYS A 149 -2.85 3.22 5.90
C LYS A 149 -1.59 2.74 5.22
N VAL A 150 -0.76 3.69 4.80
CA VAL A 150 0.58 3.41 4.27
C VAL A 150 1.56 4.35 4.96
N PHE A 151 2.69 3.80 5.37
CA PHE A 151 3.80 4.54 5.95
C PHE A 151 5.05 4.33 5.11
N TYR A 152 5.81 5.40 4.90
CA TYR A 152 7.13 5.36 4.26
C TYR A 152 8.18 5.78 5.29
N ASN A 153 9.10 4.88 5.66
CA ASN A 153 10.05 5.08 6.76
C ASN A 153 9.37 5.62 8.04
N ASN A 154 8.26 5.02 8.44
CA ASN A 154 7.41 5.40 9.57
C ASN A 154 6.63 6.73 9.43
N ASN A 155 6.75 7.46 8.32
CA ASN A 155 5.92 8.64 8.05
C ASN A 155 4.61 8.20 7.40
N LEU A 156 3.46 8.63 7.94
CA LEU A 156 2.15 8.36 7.34
C LEU A 156 2.05 9.11 6.01
N ILE A 157 1.89 8.36 4.91
CA ILE A 157 1.79 8.93 3.55
C ILE A 157 0.41 8.77 2.92
N TYR A 158 -0.40 7.84 3.45
CA TYR A 158 -1.77 7.62 3.03
C TYR A 158 -2.61 7.12 4.18
N SER A 159 -3.87 7.57 4.25
CA SER A 159 -4.90 6.94 5.05
C SER A 159 -6.24 7.03 4.33
N ARG A 160 -7.01 5.93 4.35
CA ARG A 160 -8.38 5.88 3.80
C ARG A 160 -9.34 6.91 4.42
N GLU A 161 -9.01 7.46 5.58
CA GLU A 161 -9.83 8.44 6.31
C GLU A 161 -9.54 9.89 5.87
N ASN A 162 -8.47 10.10 5.10
CA ASN A 162 -8.00 11.41 4.66
C ASN A 162 -7.91 11.44 3.12
N ASP A 163 -7.82 12.65 2.56
CA ASP A 163 -7.49 12.81 1.14
C ASP A 163 -6.10 12.25 0.86
N ALA A 164 -5.95 11.61 -0.30
CA ALA A 164 -4.66 11.14 -0.77
C ALA A 164 -3.83 12.34 -1.26
N ALA A 165 -2.56 12.38 -0.89
CA ALA A 165 -1.62 13.33 -1.49
C ALA A 165 -1.46 13.01 -2.98
N ASP A 166 -1.38 14.04 -3.82
CA ASP A 166 -1.09 13.86 -5.25
C ASP A 166 0.34 13.40 -5.47
N TYR A 167 1.26 13.85 -4.62
CA TYR A 167 2.67 13.48 -4.67
C TYR A 167 3.26 13.31 -3.27
N ILE A 168 4.16 12.33 -3.16
CA ILE A 168 4.97 12.06 -1.98
C ILE A 168 6.42 12.35 -2.36
N PHE A 169 6.95 13.43 -1.81
CA PHE A 169 8.33 13.84 -2.04
C PHE A 169 9.24 13.18 -1.01
N ILE A 170 10.20 12.39 -1.50
CA ILE A 170 11.21 11.69 -0.72
C ILE A 170 12.56 12.39 -0.96
N THR A 171 13.01 13.19 0.01
CA THR A 171 14.30 13.87 -0.08
C THR A 171 15.37 13.03 0.64
N LYS A 172 16.43 12.65 -0.09
CA LYS A 172 17.56 11.87 0.43
C LYS A 172 18.76 12.77 0.72
N SER A 173 19.33 12.62 1.91
CA SER A 173 20.59 13.26 2.33
C SER A 173 21.49 12.22 2.98
N GLY A 174 22.35 11.59 2.18
CA GLY A 174 23.13 10.44 2.63
C GLY A 174 22.22 9.28 3.07
N VAL A 175 22.25 8.94 4.36
CA VAL A 175 21.38 7.89 4.94
C VAL A 175 20.03 8.43 5.43
N ASP A 176 19.89 9.75 5.53
CA ASP A 176 18.68 10.38 6.05
C ASP A 176 17.63 10.53 4.94
N THR A 177 16.37 10.38 5.34
CA THR A 177 15.22 10.49 4.45
C THR A 177 14.16 11.40 5.06
N ALA A 178 13.80 12.46 4.34
CA ALA A 178 12.69 13.33 4.67
C ALA A 178 11.50 13.05 3.73
N VAL A 179 10.28 13.10 4.28
CA VAL A 179 9.04 12.85 3.55
C VAL A 179 8.15 14.08 3.62
N GLU A 180 7.71 14.57 2.46
CA GLU A 180 6.76 15.68 2.33
C GLU A 180 5.57 15.25 1.45
N LEU A 181 4.36 15.63 1.87
CA LEU A 181 3.11 15.35 1.15
C LEU A 181 2.64 16.63 0.45
N LYS A 182 2.29 16.53 -0.84
CA LYS A 182 1.68 17.63 -1.60
C LYS A 182 0.29 17.27 -2.07
N TYR A 183 -0.64 18.21 -1.91
CA TYR A 183 -2.04 18.10 -2.29
C TYR A 183 -2.35 19.16 -3.35
N ALA A 184 -3.28 18.87 -4.27
CA ALA A 184 -3.57 19.65 -5.48
C ALA A 184 -4.03 21.10 -5.25
N ASP A 185 -4.26 21.49 -4.00
CA ASP A 185 -4.82 22.79 -3.60
C ASP A 185 -3.82 23.71 -2.86
N GLU A 186 -2.52 23.37 -2.82
CA GLU A 186 -1.45 24.19 -2.18
C GLU A 186 -0.40 24.76 -3.16
#